data_AF-A0A967GWR2-F1
#
_entry.id   AF-A0A967GWR2-F1
#
_cell.length_a   1.000
_cell.length_b   1.000
_cell.length_c   1.000
_cell.angle_alpha   90.00
_cell.angle_beta   90.00
_cell.angle_gamma   90.00
#
_symmetry.space_group_name_H-M   'P 1'
#
loop_
_entity.id
_entity.type
_entity.pdbx_description
1 polymer ?
#
loop_
_entity_poly.entity_id
_entity_poly.type
_entity_poly.pdbx_seq_one_letter_code
_entity_poly.pdbx_strand_id
1 'polypeptide(L)'
;MVRVVAGRETVLRRARGYAPAPITIPKPVPPILAVGGDLKNTIALSSGNQVFLSQHHGDLATAAAHDSFARHLRDFPELCHASPRAVACDLHPGYHGTILADSQPLPVIRVQHHHAHLAACLAENGLGEEVLGVAWDGTGFGTDATIWGGEFLLATMSSFERFALLRPFPLPGGELAVREPRRTALGLLHEAGINAAETGLAAAFSGEELKILGTVLHRGLNVPRTSSAGRLFDAVAALLGVRHRCSYEGQAAVELESLVSPGGPP
;
A
#
# COMPACT_ATOMS: atom_id res chain seq x y z
N MET A 1 12.90 4.08 11.86
CA MET A 1 13.05 2.61 12.02
C MET A 1 13.84 2.12 10.82
N VAL A 2 14.86 1.30 11.04
CA VAL A 2 15.73 0.75 9.99
C VAL A 2 15.80 -0.76 10.21
N ARG A 3 15.79 -1.55 9.14
CA ARG A 3 16.02 -3.01 9.16
C ARG A 3 17.09 -3.34 8.12
N VAL A 4 17.90 -4.35 8.37
CA VAL A 4 18.83 -4.87 7.37
C VAL A 4 18.08 -5.88 6.49
N VAL A 5 18.01 -5.61 5.20
CA VAL A 5 17.42 -6.49 4.18
C VAL A 5 18.50 -6.80 3.15
N ALA A 6 18.75 -8.09 2.89
CA ALA A 6 19.81 -8.54 1.97
C ALA A 6 21.19 -7.89 2.22
N GLY A 7 21.55 -7.66 3.49
CA GLY A 7 22.81 -7.05 3.88
C GLY A 7 22.90 -5.53 3.71
N ARG A 8 21.80 -4.85 3.37
CA ARG A 8 21.72 -3.39 3.25
C ARG A 8 20.75 -2.80 4.26
N GLU A 9 21.08 -1.64 4.81
CA GLU A 9 20.16 -0.87 5.64
C GLU A 9 18.97 -0.39 4.80
N THR A 10 17.77 -0.67 5.27
CA THR A 10 16.50 -0.26 4.65
C THR A 10 15.71 0.54 5.68
N VAL A 11 15.43 1.80 5.38
CA VAL A 11 14.66 2.68 6.27
C VAL A 11 13.17 2.35 6.15
N LEU A 12 12.59 1.77 7.21
CA LEU A 12 11.17 1.43 7.28
C LEU A 12 10.30 2.62 7.73
N ARG A 13 10.89 3.59 8.44
CA ARG A 13 10.21 4.83 8.84
C ARG A 13 11.22 5.97 8.89
N ARG A 14 11.11 6.91 7.95
CA ARG A 14 11.90 8.14 7.87
C ARG A 14 11.27 9.21 8.79
N ALA A 15 11.91 9.49 9.91
CA ALA A 15 11.44 10.48 10.89
C ALA A 15 12.65 11.17 11.54
N ARG A 16 12.82 11.06 12.86
CA ARG A 16 13.92 11.68 13.62
C ARG A 16 15.29 11.24 13.06
N GLY A 17 16.15 12.21 12.76
CA GLY A 17 17.52 11.99 12.24
C GLY A 17 17.65 11.95 10.72
N TYR A 18 16.54 11.89 9.97
CA TYR A 18 16.53 11.85 8.50
C TYR A 18 15.64 12.92 7.86
N ALA A 19 14.53 13.30 8.49
CA ALA A 19 13.74 14.47 8.09
C ALA A 19 14.22 15.71 8.88
N PRO A 20 14.35 16.89 8.26
CA PRO A 20 13.87 17.28 6.91
C PRO A 20 14.95 17.21 5.80
N ALA A 21 16.00 16.39 5.93
CA ALA A 21 17.04 16.32 4.89
C ALA A 21 16.39 15.91 3.55
N PRO A 22 16.53 16.73 2.49
CA PRO A 22 15.84 16.51 1.24
C PRO A 22 16.44 15.32 0.47
N ILE A 23 15.62 14.75 -0.41
CA ILE A 23 16.08 13.80 -1.43
C ILE A 23 16.46 14.61 -2.65
N THR A 24 17.71 14.46 -3.11
CA THR A 24 18.15 15.06 -4.38
C THR A 24 17.70 14.19 -5.53
N ILE A 25 16.99 14.79 -6.49
CA ILE A 25 16.55 14.12 -7.73
C ILE A 25 17.41 14.58 -8.92
N PRO A 26 17.57 13.76 -9.98
CA PRO A 26 18.52 14.04 -11.06
C PRO A 26 18.20 15.30 -11.87
N LYS A 27 16.92 15.67 -11.96
CA LYS A 27 16.43 16.80 -12.76
C LYS A 27 15.57 17.72 -11.91
N PRO A 28 15.71 19.05 -12.07
CA PRO A 28 14.84 19.97 -11.38
C PRO A 28 13.39 19.84 -11.89
N VAL A 29 12.44 19.91 -10.97
CA VAL A 29 11.00 19.86 -11.26
C VAL A 29 10.28 21.08 -10.68
N PRO A 30 9.11 21.46 -11.21
CA PRO A 30 8.28 22.50 -10.61
C PRO A 30 7.92 22.16 -9.15
N PRO A 31 7.61 23.16 -8.31
CA PRO A 31 7.11 22.89 -6.97
C PRO A 31 5.77 22.18 -7.01
N ILE A 32 5.74 20.93 -6.52
CA ILE A 32 4.57 20.06 -6.48
C ILE A 32 4.46 19.56 -5.04
N LEU A 33 3.28 19.73 -4.46
CA LEU A 33 2.94 19.22 -3.14
C LEU A 33 2.33 17.83 -3.27
N ALA A 34 2.99 16.79 -2.79
CA ALA A 34 2.45 15.43 -2.80
C ALA A 34 1.85 15.07 -1.44
N VAL A 35 0.59 14.59 -1.43
CA VAL A 35 -0.15 14.25 -0.21
C VAL A 35 0.04 12.82 0.27
N GLY A 36 0.62 11.93 -0.55
CA GLY A 36 0.85 10.53 -0.22
C GLY A 36 -0.43 9.66 -0.17
N GLY A 37 -0.31 8.45 0.37
CA GLY A 37 -1.44 7.56 0.68
C GLY A 37 -1.92 7.69 2.13
N ASP A 38 -3.03 7.05 2.50
CA ASP A 38 -3.65 7.23 3.83
C ASP A 38 -2.92 6.50 4.96
N LEU A 39 -2.34 5.34 4.66
CA LEU A 39 -1.57 4.58 5.63
C LEU A 39 -0.11 4.98 5.58
N LYS A 40 0.50 5.04 6.77
CA LYS A 40 1.92 5.35 6.94
C LYS A 40 2.31 6.70 6.28
N ASN A 41 1.38 7.67 6.28
CA ASN A 41 1.45 8.89 5.46
C ASN A 41 2.66 9.80 5.73
N THR A 42 3.15 10.44 4.66
CA THR A 42 4.09 11.57 4.63
C THR A 42 3.73 12.51 3.49
N ILE A 43 3.92 13.82 3.69
CA ILE A 43 3.79 14.86 2.65
C ILE A 43 5.15 15.05 1.99
N ALA A 44 5.18 15.32 0.68
CA ALA A 44 6.39 15.73 -0.03
C ALA A 44 6.21 17.08 -0.72
N LEU A 45 7.28 17.86 -0.86
CA LEU A 45 7.28 19.09 -1.65
C LEU A 45 8.58 19.20 -2.44
N SER A 46 8.47 19.30 -3.76
CA SER A 46 9.62 19.57 -4.62
C SER A 46 9.99 21.05 -4.65
N SER A 47 11.28 21.34 -4.78
CA SER A 47 11.81 22.67 -5.09
C SER A 47 13.14 22.53 -5.83
N GLY A 48 13.15 22.89 -7.11
CA GLY A 48 14.31 22.63 -7.98
C GLY A 48 14.58 21.12 -8.05
N ASN A 49 15.80 20.71 -7.71
CA ASN A 49 16.22 19.31 -7.69
C ASN A 49 16.12 18.65 -6.29
N GLN A 50 15.43 19.28 -5.35
CA GLN A 50 15.25 18.77 -3.99
C GLN A 50 13.80 18.38 -3.75
N VAL A 51 13.59 17.29 -3.01
CA VAL A 51 12.28 16.87 -2.51
C VAL A 51 12.33 16.83 -0.99
N PHE A 52 11.57 17.70 -0.35
CA PHE A 52 11.43 17.78 1.10
C PHE A 52 10.32 16.84 1.55
N LEU A 53 10.58 16.05 2.58
CA LEU A 53 9.59 15.14 3.18
C LEU A 53 9.19 15.65 4.56
N SER A 54 7.88 15.62 4.85
CA SER A 54 7.37 15.89 6.18
C SER A 54 7.67 14.72 7.13
N GLN A 55 7.38 14.95 8.41
CA GLN A 55 7.33 13.86 9.38
C GLN A 55 6.23 12.86 9.07
N HIS A 56 6.35 11.66 9.63
CA HIS A 56 5.32 10.64 9.51
C HIS A 56 4.02 11.02 10.26
N HIS A 57 2.88 10.98 9.56
CA HIS A 57 1.56 11.38 10.07
C HIS A 57 0.69 10.25 10.62
N GLY A 58 1.05 8.99 10.36
CA GLY A 58 0.27 7.82 10.81
C GLY A 58 -0.76 7.35 9.80
N ASP A 59 -1.88 6.84 10.33
CA ASP A 59 -3.08 6.45 9.60
C ASP A 59 -4.08 7.62 9.60
N LEU A 60 -4.30 8.20 8.43
CA LEU A 60 -5.14 9.39 8.24
C LEU A 60 -6.63 9.15 8.55
N ALA A 61 -7.07 7.89 8.70
CA ALA A 61 -8.43 7.60 9.14
C ALA A 61 -8.68 7.98 10.62
N THR A 62 -7.62 8.20 11.40
CA THR A 62 -7.75 8.68 12.78
C THR A 62 -7.87 10.20 12.83
N ALA A 63 -8.81 10.72 13.61
CA ALA A 63 -9.05 12.17 13.71
C ALA A 63 -7.77 12.95 14.08
N ALA A 64 -6.98 12.43 15.03
CA ALA A 64 -5.72 13.07 15.44
C ALA A 64 -4.68 13.13 14.31
N ALA A 65 -4.54 12.07 13.51
CA ALA A 65 -3.63 12.07 12.37
C ALA A 65 -4.14 13.00 11.26
N HIS A 66 -5.44 12.97 10.96
CA HIS A 66 -6.08 13.84 9.99
C HIS A 66 -5.87 15.33 10.33
N ASP A 67 -6.12 15.73 11.57
CA ASP A 67 -5.97 17.13 12.00
C ASP A 67 -4.49 17.56 11.99
N SER A 68 -3.58 16.67 12.37
CA SER A 68 -2.15 16.94 12.26
C SER A 68 -1.69 17.06 10.81
N PHE A 69 -2.20 16.20 9.93
CA PHE A 69 -1.91 16.20 8.50
C PHE A 69 -2.41 17.48 7.84
N ALA A 70 -3.69 17.84 8.05
CA ALA A 70 -4.29 19.03 7.45
C ALA A 70 -3.57 20.32 7.87
N ARG A 71 -3.16 20.44 9.14
CA ARG A 71 -2.35 21.58 9.60
C ARG A 71 -0.99 21.61 8.90
N HIS A 72 -0.28 20.49 8.88
CA HIS A 72 1.03 20.43 8.22
C HIS A 72 0.95 20.69 6.73
N LEU A 73 -0.06 20.16 6.03
CA LEU A 73 -0.23 20.37 4.60
C LEU A 73 -0.31 21.86 4.23
N ARG A 74 -0.98 22.66 5.07
CA ARG A 74 -1.09 24.11 4.89
C ARG A 74 0.22 24.84 5.18
N ASP A 75 0.93 24.45 6.24
CA ASP A 75 2.10 25.19 6.75
C ASP A 75 3.42 24.73 6.08
N PHE A 76 3.46 23.54 5.48
CA PHE A 76 4.66 22.92 4.90
C PHE A 76 5.29 23.69 3.72
N PRO A 77 4.51 24.27 2.79
CA PRO A 77 5.05 25.13 1.74
C PRO A 77 5.86 26.33 2.25
N GLU A 78 5.37 27.00 3.30
CA GLU A 78 6.05 28.14 3.93
C GLU A 78 7.37 27.71 4.56
N LEU A 79 7.36 26.56 5.27
CA LEU A 79 8.56 25.98 5.88
C LEU A 79 9.65 25.64 4.85
N CYS A 80 9.23 25.22 3.65
CA CYS A 80 10.14 24.87 2.56
C CYS A 80 10.49 26.05 1.64
N HIS A 81 9.96 27.25 1.92
CA HIS A 81 10.10 28.43 1.07
C HIS A 81 9.76 28.17 -0.41
N ALA A 82 8.71 27.39 -0.66
CA ALA A 82 8.29 26.99 -2.00
C ALA A 82 6.78 27.20 -2.17
N SER A 83 6.37 27.68 -3.36
CA SER A 83 4.97 27.90 -3.71
C SER A 83 4.49 26.80 -4.67
N PRO A 84 3.69 25.82 -4.19
CA PRO A 84 3.23 24.71 -5.02
C PRO A 84 2.42 25.20 -6.22
N ARG A 85 2.69 24.60 -7.38
CA ARG A 85 1.96 24.85 -8.63
C ARG A 85 0.95 23.77 -8.98
N ALA A 86 1.02 22.64 -8.28
CA ALA A 86 0.11 21.50 -8.40
C ALA A 86 0.16 20.66 -7.12
N VAL A 87 -0.85 19.82 -6.92
CA VAL A 87 -0.93 18.85 -5.83
C VAL A 87 -0.96 17.44 -6.42
N ALA A 88 0.00 16.58 -6.05
CA ALA A 88 0.01 15.18 -6.43
C ALA A 88 -0.65 14.31 -5.36
N CYS A 89 -1.56 13.42 -5.75
CA CYS A 89 -2.27 12.52 -4.84
C CYS A 89 -2.43 11.12 -5.43
N ASP A 90 -2.78 10.15 -4.57
CA ASP A 90 -3.08 8.79 -5.00
C ASP A 90 -4.30 8.77 -5.96
N LEU A 91 -4.39 7.71 -6.77
CA LEU A 91 -5.58 7.46 -7.59
C LEU A 91 -6.81 7.10 -6.75
N HIS A 92 -6.64 6.60 -5.52
CA HIS A 92 -7.76 6.21 -4.68
C HIS A 92 -8.65 7.43 -4.33
N PRO A 93 -9.91 7.48 -4.81
CA PRO A 93 -10.77 8.66 -4.65
C PRO A 93 -11.25 8.86 -3.20
N GLY A 94 -11.28 7.79 -2.41
CA GLY A 94 -11.70 7.83 -1.01
C GLY A 94 -10.59 8.14 0.00
N TYR A 95 -9.36 8.39 -0.44
CA TYR A 95 -8.27 8.72 0.50
C TYR A 95 -8.42 10.15 1.03
N HIS A 96 -8.11 10.35 2.31
CA HIS A 96 -8.20 11.66 2.97
C HIS A 96 -7.27 12.67 2.31
N GLY A 97 -6.05 12.25 1.97
CA GLY A 97 -5.10 13.08 1.22
C GLY A 97 -5.65 13.49 -0.15
N THR A 98 -6.28 12.55 -0.85
CA THR A 98 -6.94 12.78 -2.15
C THR A 98 -8.08 13.79 -2.03
N ILE A 99 -9.00 13.61 -1.09
CA ILE A 99 -10.13 14.51 -0.88
C ILE A 99 -9.64 15.93 -0.57
N LEU A 100 -8.58 16.05 0.27
CA LEU A 100 -7.97 17.33 0.57
C LEU A 100 -7.28 17.95 -0.64
N ALA A 101 -6.59 17.17 -1.47
CA ALA A 101 -5.98 17.65 -2.71
C ALA A 101 -7.03 18.23 -3.68
N ASP A 102 -8.17 17.56 -3.83
CA ASP A 102 -9.29 18.01 -4.68
C ASP A 102 -9.95 19.30 -4.19
N SER A 103 -9.87 19.59 -2.88
CA SER A 103 -10.41 20.81 -2.29
C SER A 103 -9.52 22.05 -2.51
N GLN A 104 -8.29 21.87 -2.99
CA GLN A 104 -7.33 22.95 -3.19
C GLN A 104 -7.59 23.68 -4.52
N PRO A 105 -7.29 24.98 -4.63
CA PRO A 105 -7.41 25.74 -5.88
C PRO A 105 -6.27 25.47 -6.88
N LEU A 106 -5.57 24.33 -6.74
CA LEU A 106 -4.41 23.97 -7.54
C LEU A 106 -4.74 22.79 -8.47
N PRO A 107 -4.08 22.70 -9.66
CA PRO A 107 -4.16 21.51 -10.49
C PRO A 107 -3.80 20.24 -9.72
N VAL A 108 -4.64 19.21 -9.83
CA VAL A 108 -4.43 17.92 -9.17
C VAL A 108 -3.80 16.92 -10.15
N ILE A 109 -2.67 16.32 -9.75
CA ILE A 109 -1.98 15.25 -10.47
C ILE A 109 -2.29 13.94 -9.75
N ARG A 110 -2.95 13.02 -10.45
CA ARG A 110 -3.21 11.67 -9.93
C ARG A 110 -2.04 10.76 -10.23
N VAL A 111 -1.56 10.02 -9.23
CA VAL A 111 -0.45 9.08 -9.37
C VAL A 111 -0.90 7.71 -8.87
N GLN A 112 -0.64 6.67 -9.65
CA GLN A 112 -0.98 5.30 -9.26
C GLN A 112 -0.05 4.83 -8.12
N HIS A 113 -0.60 4.17 -7.11
CA HIS A 113 0.10 3.81 -5.87
C HIS A 113 1.40 3.01 -6.08
N HIS A 114 1.35 1.98 -6.92
CA HIS A 114 2.48 1.09 -7.19
C HIS A 114 3.53 1.76 -8.09
N HIS A 115 3.08 2.60 -9.03
CA HIS A 115 3.96 3.46 -9.81
C HIS A 115 4.67 4.46 -8.91
N ALA A 116 4.01 5.03 -7.90
CA ALA A 116 4.64 5.89 -6.91
C ALA A 116 5.71 5.15 -6.09
N HIS A 117 5.45 3.90 -5.68
CA HIS A 117 6.46 3.06 -5.03
C HIS A 117 7.71 2.86 -5.90
N LEU A 118 7.53 2.53 -7.18
CA LEU A 118 8.64 2.36 -8.11
C LEU A 118 9.36 3.67 -8.39
N ALA A 119 8.63 4.76 -8.63
CA ALA A 119 9.20 6.09 -8.89
C ALA A 119 10.03 6.58 -7.70
N ALA A 120 9.62 6.30 -6.47
CA ALA A 120 10.42 6.60 -5.27
C ALA A 120 11.75 5.82 -5.26
N CYS A 121 11.72 4.53 -5.61
CA CYS A 121 12.92 3.70 -5.73
C CYS A 121 13.87 4.22 -6.83
N LEU A 122 13.32 4.55 -8.01
CA LEU A 122 14.08 5.12 -9.13
C LEU A 122 14.73 6.46 -8.75
N ALA A 123 13.97 7.33 -8.08
CA ALA A 123 14.46 8.62 -7.61
C ALA A 123 15.63 8.47 -6.62
N GLU A 124 15.52 7.57 -5.64
CA GLU A 124 16.58 7.33 -4.65
C GLU A 124 17.85 6.74 -5.28
N ASN A 125 17.71 5.93 -6.33
CA ASN A 125 18.83 5.32 -7.05
C ASN A 125 19.35 6.16 -8.23
N GLY A 126 18.75 7.32 -8.50
CA GLY A 126 19.13 8.20 -9.61
C GLY A 126 18.91 7.59 -11.00
N LEU A 127 17.99 6.64 -11.13
CA LEU A 127 17.67 5.96 -12.38
C LEU A 127 16.60 6.74 -13.16
N GLY A 128 16.74 6.78 -14.48
CA GLY A 128 15.84 7.56 -15.36
C GLY A 128 15.35 6.79 -16.59
N GLU A 129 15.92 5.63 -16.84
CA GLU A 129 15.52 4.66 -17.86
C GLU A 129 14.27 3.88 -17.46
N GLU A 130 13.70 3.19 -18.45
CA GLU A 130 12.63 2.23 -18.20
C GLU A 130 13.15 1.00 -17.46
N VAL A 131 12.43 0.55 -16.45
CA VAL A 131 12.77 -0.64 -15.66
C VAL A 131 11.59 -1.62 -15.60
N LEU A 132 11.90 -2.90 -15.38
CA LEU A 132 10.94 -3.85 -14.85
C LEU A 132 10.94 -3.76 -13.31
N GLY A 133 9.93 -3.10 -12.77
CA GLY A 133 9.73 -2.95 -11.33
C GLY A 133 8.77 -3.99 -10.76
N VAL A 134 9.04 -4.46 -9.55
CA VAL A 134 8.16 -5.36 -8.79
C VAL A 134 7.60 -4.58 -7.61
N ALA A 135 6.28 -4.41 -7.58
CA ALA A 135 5.58 -3.66 -6.53
C ALA A 135 4.63 -4.60 -5.79
N TRP A 136 5.10 -5.11 -4.65
CA TRP A 136 4.36 -6.01 -3.78
C TRP A 136 3.99 -5.31 -2.48
N ASP A 137 2.69 -5.12 -2.26
CA ASP A 137 2.13 -4.43 -1.10
C ASP A 137 0.90 -5.16 -0.53
N GLY A 138 0.23 -4.51 0.42
CA GLY A 138 -1.05 -5.00 0.96
C GLY A 138 -2.25 -4.62 0.08
N THR A 139 -2.41 -3.34 -0.22
CA THR A 139 -3.59 -2.81 -0.90
C THR A 139 -3.21 -1.51 -1.61
N GLY A 140 -3.35 -1.47 -2.93
CA GLY A 140 -3.37 -0.21 -3.68
C GLY A 140 -4.50 -0.17 -4.70
N PHE A 141 -5.00 1.04 -4.97
CA PHE A 141 -6.10 1.24 -5.92
C PHE A 141 -5.64 1.01 -7.36
N GLY A 142 -6.21 0.00 -8.00
CA GLY A 142 -5.95 -0.32 -9.40
C GLY A 142 -6.61 0.66 -10.36
N THR A 143 -6.00 0.85 -11.54
CA THR A 143 -6.62 1.63 -12.63
C THR A 143 -7.86 0.98 -13.23
N ASP A 144 -8.09 -0.30 -12.92
CA ASP A 144 -9.22 -1.15 -13.31
C ASP A 144 -10.22 -1.37 -12.16
N ALA A 145 -10.14 -0.54 -11.11
CA ALA A 145 -10.95 -0.66 -9.88
C ALA A 145 -10.78 -2.00 -9.14
N THR A 146 -9.72 -2.76 -9.42
CA THR A 146 -9.31 -3.91 -8.62
C THR A 146 -8.30 -3.49 -7.55
N ILE A 147 -8.06 -4.37 -6.58
CA ILE A 147 -7.04 -4.15 -5.55
C ILE A 147 -5.72 -4.71 -6.04
N TRP A 148 -4.76 -3.83 -6.33
CA TRP A 148 -3.40 -4.22 -6.70
C TRP A 148 -2.58 -4.50 -5.43
N GLY A 149 -1.45 -5.16 -5.63
CA GLY A 149 -0.45 -5.43 -4.58
C GLY A 149 0.52 -6.56 -4.92
N GLY A 150 0.49 -7.06 -6.16
CA GLY A 150 1.34 -8.15 -6.65
C GLY A 150 1.75 -7.89 -8.09
N GLU A 151 2.19 -6.67 -8.38
CA GLU A 151 2.34 -6.16 -9.73
C GLU A 151 3.78 -6.18 -10.23
N PHE A 152 3.93 -6.42 -11.52
CA PHE A 152 5.15 -6.24 -12.29
C PHE A 152 4.89 -5.15 -13.32
N LEU A 153 5.59 -4.03 -13.21
CA LEU A 153 5.37 -2.86 -14.05
C LEU A 153 6.61 -2.57 -14.90
N LEU A 154 6.42 -2.34 -16.20
CA LEU A 154 7.42 -1.63 -16.99
C LEU A 154 7.21 -0.14 -16.72
N ALA A 155 8.15 0.50 -16.04
CA ALA A 155 7.94 1.84 -15.49
C ALA A 155 9.10 2.78 -15.78
N THR A 156 8.75 4.04 -16.07
CA THR A 156 9.63 5.20 -16.03
C THR A 156 9.20 6.13 -14.90
N MET A 157 9.90 7.26 -14.72
CA MET A 157 9.46 8.30 -13.77
C MET A 157 8.10 8.93 -14.12
N SER A 158 7.62 8.81 -15.36
CA SER A 158 6.43 9.50 -15.86
C SER A 158 5.31 8.59 -16.35
N SER A 159 5.58 7.30 -16.56
CA SER A 159 4.62 6.35 -17.10
C SER A 159 4.87 4.95 -16.56
N PHE A 160 3.85 4.09 -16.66
CA PHE A 160 3.98 2.68 -16.40
C PHE A 160 3.04 1.87 -17.29
N GLU A 161 3.41 0.62 -17.55
CA GLU A 161 2.59 -0.42 -18.14
C GLU A 161 2.49 -1.59 -17.15
N ARG A 162 1.28 -2.12 -16.95
CA ARG A 162 1.06 -3.31 -16.13
C ARG A 162 1.45 -4.56 -16.92
N PHE A 163 2.73 -4.93 -16.83
CA PHE A 163 3.33 -6.01 -17.62
C PHE A 163 2.89 -7.40 -17.16
N ALA A 164 2.87 -7.64 -15.85
CA ALA A 164 2.36 -8.88 -15.27
C ALA A 164 1.79 -8.63 -13.88
N LEU A 165 1.03 -9.60 -13.38
CA LEU A 165 0.40 -9.56 -12.07
C LEU A 165 0.30 -10.97 -11.49
N LEU A 166 0.25 -11.06 -10.16
CA LEU A 166 -0.24 -12.27 -9.51
C LEU A 166 -1.68 -12.54 -9.96
N ARG A 167 -2.03 -13.82 -10.15
CA ARG A 167 -3.38 -14.21 -10.55
C ARG A 167 -4.40 -13.62 -9.55
N PRO A 168 -5.32 -12.76 -10.01
CA PRO A 168 -6.29 -12.15 -9.10
C PRO A 168 -7.19 -13.21 -8.49
N PHE A 169 -7.58 -13.01 -7.23
CA PHE A 169 -8.54 -13.85 -6.51
C PHE A 169 -9.59 -12.99 -5.80
N PRO A 170 -10.79 -13.51 -5.51
CA PRO A 170 -11.84 -12.78 -4.82
C PRO A 170 -11.51 -12.54 -3.35
N LEU A 171 -11.86 -11.36 -2.83
CA LEU A 171 -11.64 -10.99 -1.43
C LEU A 171 -12.98 -10.83 -0.68
N PRO A 172 -13.57 -11.91 -0.15
CA PRO A 172 -14.89 -11.86 0.46
C PRO A 172 -14.88 -11.06 1.76
N GLY A 173 -15.72 -10.02 1.83
CA GLY A 173 -15.79 -9.10 2.97
C GLY A 173 -14.91 -7.86 2.84
N GLY A 174 -14.20 -7.67 1.72
CA GLY A 174 -13.43 -6.45 1.44
C GLY A 174 -12.45 -6.11 2.56
N GLU A 175 -12.63 -4.97 3.21
CA GLU A 175 -11.79 -4.49 4.31
C GLU A 175 -11.72 -5.48 5.50
N LEU A 176 -12.79 -6.22 5.76
CA LEU A 176 -12.78 -7.23 6.83
C LEU A 176 -11.77 -8.35 6.55
N ALA A 177 -11.45 -8.63 5.29
CA ALA A 177 -10.47 -9.66 4.93
C ALA A 177 -9.03 -9.27 5.31
N VAL A 178 -8.74 -7.97 5.43
CA VAL A 178 -7.46 -7.47 5.97
C VAL A 178 -7.33 -7.82 7.47
N ARG A 179 -8.43 -7.72 8.21
CA ARG A 179 -8.48 -8.05 9.64
C ARG A 179 -8.73 -9.53 9.90
N GLU A 180 -9.29 -10.26 8.95
CA GLU A 180 -9.55 -11.69 9.05
C GLU A 180 -8.92 -12.47 7.88
N PRO A 181 -7.60 -12.75 7.94
CA PRO A 181 -6.89 -13.55 6.93
C PRO A 181 -7.58 -14.85 6.51
N ARG A 182 -8.37 -15.47 7.40
CA ARG A 182 -9.21 -16.64 7.06
C ARG A 182 -10.15 -16.39 5.88
N ARG A 183 -10.69 -15.17 5.72
CA ARG A 183 -11.57 -14.78 4.60
C ARG A 183 -10.79 -14.67 3.30
N THR A 184 -9.58 -14.13 3.37
CA THR A 184 -8.63 -14.07 2.25
C THR A 184 -8.27 -15.48 1.77
N ALA A 185 -7.98 -16.39 2.70
CA ALA A 185 -7.76 -17.80 2.40
C ALA A 185 -8.96 -18.48 1.73
N LEU A 186 -10.18 -18.20 2.21
CA LEU A 186 -11.40 -18.72 1.60
C LEU A 186 -11.56 -18.25 0.15
N GLY A 187 -11.27 -16.98 -0.13
CA GLY A 187 -11.25 -16.43 -1.48
C GLY A 187 -10.20 -17.07 -2.40
N LEU A 188 -8.99 -17.30 -1.87
CA LEU A 188 -7.92 -17.98 -2.59
C LEU A 188 -8.27 -19.44 -2.94
N LEU A 189 -8.82 -20.19 -1.98
CA LEU A 189 -9.29 -21.56 -2.21
C LEU A 189 -10.40 -21.61 -3.26
N HIS A 190 -11.34 -20.65 -3.23
CA HIS A 190 -12.39 -20.54 -4.22
C HIS A 190 -11.84 -20.32 -5.64
N GLU A 191 -10.89 -19.39 -5.81
CA GLU A 191 -10.22 -19.16 -7.11
C GLU A 191 -9.44 -20.38 -7.59
N ALA A 192 -8.87 -21.17 -6.65
CA ALA A 192 -8.17 -22.42 -6.95
C ALA A 192 -9.12 -23.60 -7.24
N GLY A 193 -10.44 -23.44 -7.07
CA GLY A 193 -11.41 -24.52 -7.21
C GLY A 193 -11.36 -25.57 -6.08
N ILE A 194 -10.79 -25.20 -4.93
CA ILE A 194 -10.65 -26.09 -3.77
C ILE A 194 -11.80 -25.80 -2.80
N ASN A 195 -12.50 -26.85 -2.40
CA ASN A 195 -13.57 -26.75 -1.42
C ASN A 195 -12.98 -26.54 -0.02
N ALA A 196 -13.25 -25.39 0.60
CA ALA A 196 -12.72 -25.08 1.93
C ALA A 196 -13.14 -26.09 3.01
N ALA A 197 -14.29 -26.76 2.84
CA ALA A 197 -14.75 -27.81 3.76
C ALA A 197 -13.81 -29.03 3.82
N GLU A 198 -12.98 -29.23 2.79
CA GLU A 198 -11.99 -30.31 2.70
C GLU A 198 -10.62 -29.90 3.26
N THR A 199 -10.51 -28.71 3.84
CA THR A 199 -9.26 -28.15 4.38
C THR A 199 -9.38 -27.86 5.87
N GLY A 200 -8.23 -27.74 6.56
CA GLY A 200 -8.19 -27.32 7.97
C GLY A 200 -8.78 -25.92 8.22
N LEU A 201 -8.91 -25.09 7.17
CA LEU A 201 -9.49 -23.75 7.25
C LEU A 201 -10.96 -23.77 7.70
N ALA A 202 -11.72 -24.83 7.41
CA ALA A 202 -13.14 -24.92 7.77
C ALA A 202 -13.38 -24.75 9.28
N ALA A 203 -12.46 -25.24 10.11
CA ALA A 203 -12.53 -25.10 11.57
C ALA A 203 -12.40 -23.65 12.06
N ALA A 204 -11.91 -22.74 11.21
CA ALA A 204 -11.82 -21.31 11.51
C ALA A 204 -13.16 -20.57 11.34
N PHE A 205 -14.23 -21.24 10.90
CA PHE A 205 -15.54 -20.65 10.61
C PHE A 205 -16.66 -21.41 11.32
N SER A 206 -17.78 -20.74 11.58
CA SER A 206 -19.03 -21.45 11.85
C SER A 206 -19.60 -22.01 10.55
N GLY A 207 -20.40 -23.09 10.63
CA GLY A 207 -21.03 -23.67 9.44
C GLY A 207 -21.95 -22.69 8.70
N GLU A 208 -22.64 -21.83 9.44
CA GLU A 208 -23.47 -20.75 8.88
C GLU A 208 -22.62 -19.69 8.16
N GLU A 209 -21.53 -19.23 8.78
CA GLU A 209 -20.64 -18.24 8.18
C GLU A 209 -20.03 -18.78 6.88
N LEU A 210 -19.57 -20.03 6.87
CA LEU A 210 -19.00 -20.66 5.68
C LEU A 210 -20.03 -20.77 4.53
N LYS A 211 -21.29 -21.11 4.86
CA LYS A 211 -22.38 -21.19 3.87
C LYS A 211 -22.71 -19.82 3.27
N ILE A 212 -22.77 -18.77 4.10
CA ILE A 212 -23.02 -17.39 3.65
C ILE A 212 -21.88 -16.93 2.76
N LEU A 213 -20.63 -17.08 3.19
CA LEU A 213 -19.46 -16.66 2.42
C LEU A 213 -19.31 -17.44 1.11
N GLY A 214 -19.62 -18.74 1.11
CA GLY A 214 -19.66 -19.55 -0.11
C GLY A 214 -20.70 -19.02 -1.12
N THR A 215 -21.87 -18.61 -0.64
CA THR A 215 -22.91 -17.99 -1.49
C THR A 215 -22.45 -16.64 -2.04
N VAL A 216 -21.82 -15.80 -1.20
CA VAL A 216 -21.28 -14.49 -1.58
C VAL A 216 -20.22 -14.64 -2.67
N LEU A 217 -19.30 -15.60 -2.51
CA LEU A 217 -18.25 -15.90 -3.50
C LEU A 217 -18.85 -16.38 -4.82
N HIS A 218 -19.78 -17.36 -4.77
CA HIS A 218 -20.39 -17.90 -5.97
C HIS A 218 -21.20 -16.86 -6.76
N ARG A 219 -21.85 -15.91 -6.07
CA ARG A 219 -22.63 -14.84 -6.70
C ARG A 219 -21.82 -13.59 -7.04
N GLY A 220 -20.57 -13.47 -6.59
CA GLY A 220 -19.73 -12.29 -6.78
C GLY A 220 -20.26 -11.01 -6.12
N LEU A 221 -21.02 -11.12 -5.03
CA LEU A 221 -21.69 -9.96 -4.40
C LEU A 221 -20.73 -9.19 -3.48
N ASN A 222 -20.34 -7.97 -3.86
CA ASN A 222 -19.41 -7.14 -3.07
C ASN A 222 -18.10 -7.86 -2.75
N VAL A 223 -17.57 -8.57 -3.74
CA VAL A 223 -16.31 -9.33 -3.62
C VAL A 223 -15.29 -8.71 -4.56
N PRO A 224 -14.54 -7.67 -4.12
CA PRO A 224 -13.49 -7.10 -4.94
C PRO A 224 -12.46 -8.17 -5.29
N ARG A 225 -11.90 -8.09 -6.49
CA ARG A 225 -10.77 -8.93 -6.88
C ARG A 225 -9.46 -8.27 -6.47
N THR A 226 -8.52 -9.07 -6.02
CA THR A 226 -7.19 -8.60 -5.63
C THR A 226 -6.09 -9.47 -6.23
N SER A 227 -5.00 -8.82 -6.64
CA SER A 227 -3.72 -9.44 -6.99
C SER A 227 -2.67 -9.26 -5.88
N SER A 228 -3.10 -8.86 -4.68
CA SER A 228 -2.19 -8.47 -3.61
C SER A 228 -1.31 -9.61 -3.10
N ALA A 229 0.01 -9.37 -3.09
CA ALA A 229 0.99 -10.25 -2.46
C ALA A 229 0.79 -10.27 -0.94
N GLY A 230 0.51 -9.13 -0.29
CA GLY A 230 0.21 -9.09 1.15
C GLY A 230 -1.00 -9.96 1.50
N ARG A 231 -2.06 -9.92 0.69
CA ARG A 231 -3.23 -10.78 0.86
C ARG A 231 -2.91 -12.25 0.60
N LEU A 232 -2.02 -12.56 -0.35
CA LEU A 232 -1.53 -13.92 -0.55
C LEU A 232 -0.78 -14.44 0.69
N PHE A 233 0.09 -13.64 1.30
CA PHE A 233 0.75 -13.99 2.57
C PHE A 233 -0.25 -14.19 3.71
N ASP A 234 -1.26 -13.32 3.84
CA ASP A 234 -2.33 -13.47 4.83
C ASP A 234 -3.09 -14.80 4.63
N ALA A 235 -3.44 -15.12 3.37
CA ALA A 235 -4.12 -16.37 3.05
C ALA A 235 -3.28 -17.60 3.42
N VAL A 236 -2.00 -17.62 3.06
CA VAL A 236 -1.09 -18.73 3.40
C VAL A 236 -0.93 -18.86 4.92
N ALA A 237 -0.76 -17.75 5.63
CA ALA A 237 -0.68 -17.75 7.10
C ALA A 237 -1.95 -18.34 7.73
N ALA A 238 -3.14 -18.03 7.19
CA ALA A 238 -4.39 -18.60 7.68
C ALA A 238 -4.54 -20.09 7.33
N LEU A 239 -4.15 -20.52 6.13
CA LEU A 239 -4.20 -21.94 5.74
C LEU A 239 -3.28 -22.81 6.60
N LEU A 240 -2.14 -22.26 7.02
CA LEU A 240 -1.20 -22.91 7.92
C LEU A 240 -1.59 -22.81 9.41
N GLY A 241 -2.72 -22.16 9.73
CA GLY A 241 -3.19 -22.00 11.11
C GLY A 241 -2.39 -20.99 11.95
N VAL A 242 -1.53 -20.18 11.33
CA VAL A 242 -0.68 -19.18 12.00
C VAL A 242 -1.54 -18.04 12.56
N ARG A 243 -2.40 -17.46 11.71
CA ARG A 243 -3.23 -16.31 12.09
C ARG A 243 -4.51 -16.26 11.28
N HIS A 244 -5.66 -16.26 11.98
CA HIS A 244 -6.98 -16.12 11.36
C HIS A 244 -7.59 -14.73 11.53
N ARG A 245 -7.12 -13.95 12.52
CA ARG A 245 -7.57 -12.58 12.83
C ARG A 245 -6.38 -11.73 13.26
N CYS A 246 -6.25 -10.53 12.69
CA CYS A 246 -5.15 -9.60 12.95
C CYS A 246 -5.60 -8.41 13.79
N SER A 247 -4.76 -8.01 14.77
CA SER A 247 -4.92 -6.79 15.57
C SER A 247 -4.29 -5.57 14.91
N TYR A 248 -3.31 -5.77 14.01
CA TYR A 248 -2.67 -4.70 13.23
C TYR A 248 -2.40 -5.14 11.79
N GLU A 249 -2.15 -4.16 10.92
CA GLU A 249 -1.88 -4.37 9.50
C GLU A 249 -0.57 -5.14 9.29
N GLY A 250 -0.61 -6.23 8.51
CA GLY A 250 0.56 -7.03 8.18
C GLY A 250 0.96 -8.07 9.23
N GLN A 251 0.19 -8.22 10.32
CA GLN A 251 0.52 -9.17 11.39
C GLN A 251 0.71 -10.61 10.89
N ALA A 252 -0.23 -11.13 10.08
CA ALA A 252 -0.14 -12.51 9.61
C ALA A 252 1.09 -12.75 8.72
N ALA A 253 1.42 -11.79 7.85
CA ALA A 253 2.62 -11.86 7.02
C ALA A 253 3.92 -11.84 7.85
N VAL A 254 4.01 -10.96 8.86
CA VAL A 254 5.17 -10.88 9.77
C VAL A 254 5.33 -12.17 10.58
N GLU A 255 4.23 -12.69 11.13
CA GLU A 255 4.27 -13.95 11.89
C GLU A 255 4.67 -15.12 10.99
N LEU A 256 4.16 -15.18 9.75
CA LEU A 256 4.56 -16.18 8.76
C LEU A 256 6.06 -16.09 8.43
N GLU A 257 6.61 -14.88 8.23
CA GLU A 257 8.04 -14.66 8.00
C GLU A 257 8.89 -15.20 9.16
N SER A 258 8.42 -15.02 10.40
CA SER A 258 9.17 -15.43 11.59
C SER A 258 9.29 -16.95 11.75
N LEU A 259 8.40 -17.73 11.13
CA LEU A 259 8.45 -19.19 11.13
C LEU A 259 9.55 -19.77 10.23
N VAL A 260 9.99 -19.01 9.21
CA VAL A 260 10.96 -19.47 8.20
C VAL A 260 12.32 -18.80 8.31
N SER A 261 12.41 -17.70 9.06
CA SER A 261 13.67 -16.97 9.25
C SER A 261 14.57 -17.69 10.27
N PRO A 262 15.81 -18.09 9.91
CA PRO A 262 16.75 -18.68 10.86
C PRO A 262 17.18 -17.60 11.86
N GLY A 263 16.50 -17.54 13.02
CA GLY A 263 16.76 -16.56 14.07
C GLY A 263 15.61 -16.27 15.05
N GLY A 264 14.37 -16.69 14.76
CA GLY A 264 13.21 -16.39 15.61
C GLY A 264 12.77 -14.91 15.54
N PRO A 265 11.60 -14.55 16.08
CA PRO A 265 11.14 -13.16 16.10
C PRO A 265 12.08 -12.28 16.95
N PRO A 266 12.19 -10.97 16.67
CA PRO A 266 12.96 -10.03 17.48
C PRO A 266 12.43 -9.93 18.92
#